data_AF-A0A380BU40-F1
#
_entry.id   AF-A0A380BU40-F1
#
_cell.length_a   1.000
_cell.length_b   1.000
_cell.length_c   1.000
_cell.angle_alpha   90.00
_cell.angle_beta   90.00
_cell.angle_gamma   90.00
#
_symmetry.space_group_name_H-M   'P 1'
#
loop_
_entity.id
_entity.type
_entity.pdbx_description
1 polymer ?
#
loop_
_entity_poly.entity_id
_entity_poly.type
_entity_poly.pdbx_seq_one_letter_code
_entity_poly.pdbx_strand_id
1 'polypeptide(L)' 'MAKAAKKETPLMQQYNAIKVKYPGALLLFRVGDFYETFGEDAIKAAGILGIVLTKRGVEVSPRQH' A
#
# COMPACT_ATOMS: atom_id res chain seq x y z
N MET A 1 8.32 20.82 15.13
CA MET A 1 9.07 19.98 14.18
C MET A 1 8.11 19.60 13.05
N ALA A 2 8.27 20.18 11.87
CA ALA A 2 7.33 20.02 10.76
C ALA A 2 7.47 18.62 10.13
N LYS A 3 6.43 17.79 10.28
CA LYS A 3 6.32 16.47 9.64
C LYS A 3 6.20 16.72 8.14
N ALA A 4 7.24 16.40 7.36
CA ALA A 4 7.22 16.51 5.91
C ALA A 4 5.96 15.81 5.39
N ALA A 5 5.07 16.58 4.75
CA ALA A 5 3.88 16.04 4.12
C ALA A 5 4.33 15.11 2.98
N LYS A 6 4.39 13.81 3.26
CA LYS A 6 4.63 12.79 2.26
C LYS A 6 3.54 12.97 1.21
N LYS A 7 3.91 13.47 0.03
CA LYS A 7 3.05 13.42 -1.15
C LYS A 7 2.70 11.95 -1.35
N GLU A 8 1.45 11.57 -1.07
CA GLU A 8 0.97 10.23 -1.36
C GLU A 8 1.18 9.95 -2.84
N THR A 9 1.76 8.79 -3.15
CA THR A 9 1.89 8.38 -4.55
C THR A 9 0.49 8.12 -5.12
N PRO A 10 0.28 8.28 -6.44
CA PRO A 10 -1.01 7.99 -7.06
C PRO A 10 -1.55 6.59 -6.71
N LEU A 11 -0.65 5.61 -6.58
CA LEU A 11 -0.97 4.25 -6.14
C LEU A 11 -1.56 4.23 -4.71
N MET A 12 -0.92 4.91 -3.76
CA MET A 12 -1.41 4.96 -2.38
C MET A 12 -2.74 5.71 -2.26
N GLN A 13 -2.95 6.74 -3.09
CA GLN A 13 -4.25 7.45 -3.15
C GLN A 13 -5.37 6.51 -3.60
N GLN A 14 -5.13 5.72 -4.64
CA GLN A 14 -6.10 4.72 -5.12
C GLN A 14 -6.36 3.63 -4.08
N TYR A 15 -5.30 3.11 -3.43
CA TYR A 15 -5.44 2.13 -2.36
C TYR A 15 -6.31 2.66 -1.21
N ASN A 16 -6.00 3.86 -0.71
CA ASN A 16 -6.72 4.48 0.40
C ASN A 16 -8.19 4.75 0.03
N ALA A 17 -8.46 5.21 -1.19
CA ALA A 17 -9.83 5.45 -1.65
C ALA A 17 -10.70 4.19 -1.68
N ILE A 18 -10.12 3.03 -2.02
CA ILE A 18 -10.81 1.73 -1.98
C ILE A 18 -10.93 1.26 -0.52
N LYS A 19 -9.86 1.38 0.27
CA LYS A 19 -9.81 0.92 1.66
C LYS A 19 -10.85 1.61 2.55
N VAL A 20 -11.13 2.90 2.34
CA VAL A 20 -12.18 3.64 3.07
C VAL A 20 -13.57 3.01 2.87
N LYS A 21 -13.82 2.38 1.71
CA LYS A 21 -15.09 1.68 1.46
C LYS A 21 -15.19 0.33 2.18
N TYR A 22 -14.05 -0.25 2.56
CA TYR A 22 -13.94 -1.59 3.17
C TYR A 22 -12.97 -1.59 4.37
N PRO A 23 -13.26 -0.82 5.44
CA PRO A 23 -12.31 -0.61 6.54
C PRO A 23 -11.95 -1.89 7.32
N GLY A 24 -12.89 -2.84 7.41
CA GLY A 24 -12.69 -4.12 8.12
C GLY A 24 -12.11 -5.26 7.27
N ALA A 25 -11.98 -5.07 5.95
CA ALA A 25 -11.51 -6.12 5.04
C ALA A 25 -10.02 -5.96 4.73
N LEU A 26 -9.32 -7.06 4.50
CA LEU A 26 -7.92 -7.03 4.06
C LEU A 26 -7.88 -6.76 2.54
N LEU A 27 -7.34 -5.62 2.12
CA LEU A 27 -7.35 -5.22 0.71
C LEU A 27 -6.13 -5.76 -0.04
N LEU A 28 -6.35 -6.75 -0.89
CA LEU A 28 -5.36 -7.26 -1.84
C LEU A 28 -5.36 -6.37 -3.09
N PHE A 29 -4.36 -5.51 -3.23
CA PHE A 29 -4.24 -4.59 -4.37
C PHE A 29 -3.35 -5.18 -5.44
N ARG A 30 -3.87 -5.33 -6.67
CA ARG A 30 -3.12 -5.92 -7.77
C ARG A 30 -2.10 -4.94 -8.33
N VAL A 31 -0.83 -5.33 -8.32
CA VAL A 31 0.30 -4.59 -8.92
C VAL A 31 1.03 -5.54 -9.86
N GLY A 32 0.72 -5.45 -11.16
CA GLY A 32 1.22 -6.41 -12.15
C GLY A 32 0.71 -7.83 -11.88
N ASP A 33 1.66 -8.74 -11.64
CA ASP A 33 1.40 -10.16 -11.37
C ASP A 33 1.21 -10.49 -9.88
N PHE A 34 1.48 -9.53 -9.00
CA PHE A 34 1.40 -9.73 -7.55
C PHE A 34 0.19 -9.01 -6.94
N TYR A 35 -0.27 -9.56 -5.81
CA TYR A 35 -1.17 -8.86 -4.91
C TYR A 35 -0.39 -8.31 -3.73
N GLU A 36 -0.53 -7.02 -3.48
CA GLU A 36 0.14 -6.30 -2.43
C GLU A 36 -0.86 -5.69 -1.45
N THR A 37 -0.46 -5.65 -0.19
CA THR A 37 -1.20 -5.01 0.91
C THR A 37 -0.30 -3.94 1.51
N PHE A 38 -0.86 -2.83 1.97
CA PHE A 38 -0.09 -1.72 2.50
C PHE A 38 -0.53 -1.34 3.92
N GLY A 39 0.37 -0.66 4.66
CA GLY A 39 0.08 -0.17 6.01
C GLY A 39 -0.25 -1.29 7.00
N GLU A 40 -1.33 -1.14 7.75
CA GLU A 40 -1.76 -2.13 8.74
C GLU A 40 -2.18 -3.47 8.13
N ASP A 41 -2.72 -3.46 6.90
CA ASP A 41 -3.11 -4.68 6.22
C ASP A 41 -1.88 -5.53 5.89
N ALA A 42 -0.74 -4.92 5.59
CA ALA A 42 0.52 -5.63 5.38
C ALA A 42 1.00 -6.35 6.65
N ILE A 43 0.87 -5.70 7.81
CA ILE A 43 1.27 -6.27 9.09
C ILE A 43 0.35 -7.46 9.43
N LYS A 44 -0.96 -7.30 9.25
CA LYS A 44 -1.95 -8.38 9.46
C LYS A 44 -1.72 -9.54 8.50
N ALA A 45 -1.56 -9.25 7.20
CA ALA A 45 -1.32 -10.26 6.17
C ALA A 45 -0.04 -11.05 6.43
N ALA A 46 1.06 -10.38 6.80
CA ALA A 46 2.31 -11.04 7.13
C ALA A 46 2.16 -12.02 8.29
N GLY A 47 1.46 -11.62 9.36
CA GLY A 47 1.21 -12.49 10.52
C GLY A 47 0.28 -13.67 10.21
N ILE A 48 -0.77 -13.44 9.42
CA ILE A 48 -1.77 -14.47 9.10
C ILE A 48 -1.25 -15.46 8.06
N LEU A 49 -0.60 -14.97 7.01
CA LEU A 49 -0.18 -15.77 5.85
C LEU A 49 1.27 -16.28 5.98
N GLY A 50 2.03 -15.82 6.97
CA GLY A 50 3.43 -16.20 7.14
C GLY A 50 4.35 -15.66 6.03
N ILE A 51 3.97 -14.56 5.38
CA ILE A 51 4.74 -13.93 4.31
C ILE A 51 5.67 -12.84 4.86
N VAL A 52 6.75 -12.55 4.13
CA VAL A 52 7.74 -11.56 4.54
C VAL A 52 7.15 -10.14 4.49
N LEU A 53 7.17 -9.44 5.63
CA LEU A 53 6.81 -8.03 5.72
C LEU A 53 7.98 -7.17 5.21
N THR A 54 7.78 -6.48 4.09
CA THR A 54 8.78 -5.56 3.53
C THR A 54 8.31 -4.11 3.60
N LYS A 55 9.25 -3.16 3.62
CA LYS A 55 8.96 -1.73 3.55
C LYS A 55 9.35 -1.21 2.17
N ARG A 56 8.35 -0.80 1.38
CA ARG A 56 8.59 -0.14 0.09
C ARG A 56 9.09 1.30 0.32
N GLY A 57 10.25 1.63 -0.25
CA GLY A 57 10.71 3.02 -0.38
C GLY A 57 9.76 3.81 -1.28
N VAL A 58 9.79 5.14 -1.25
CA VAL A 58 8.92 5.96 -2.12
C VAL A 58 9.37 5.75 -3.58
N GLU A 59 8.76 4.81 -4.26
CA GLU A 59 9.00 4.55 -5.67
C GLU A 59 8.24 5.59 -6.50
N VAL A 60 8.95 6.61 -6.94
CA VAL A 60 8.50 7.53 -7.97
C VAL A 60 8.68 6.81 -9.31
N SER A 61 7.64 6.10 -9.77
CA SER A 61 7.59 5.63 -11.14
C SER A 61 7.74 6.84 -12.08
N PRO A 62 8.74 6.86 -12.97
CA PRO A 62 8.82 7.88 -14.01
C PRO A 62 7.57 7.76 -14.85
N ARG A 63 6.81 8.86 -15.03
CA ARG A 63 5.77 8.91 -16.05
C ARG A 63 6.45 8.62 -17.39
N GLN A 64 6.21 7.45 -17.97
CA GLN A 64 6.52 7.25 -19.37
C GLN A 64 5.55 8.14 -20.18
N HIS A 65 6.13 9.04 -20.96
CA HIS A 65 5.53 9.70 -22.11
C HIS A 65 6.43 9.37 -23.30
#